data_AF-A0A940RDP9-F1
#
_entry.id   AF-A0A940RDP9-F1
#
_cell.length_a   1.000
_cell.length_b   1.000
_cell.length_c   1.000
_cell.angle_alpha   90.00
_cell.angle_beta   90.00
_cell.angle_gamma   90.00
#
_symmetry.space_group_name_H-M   'P 1'
#
loop_
_entity.id
_entity.type
_entity.pdbx_description
1 polymer ?
#
loop_
_entity_poly.entity_id
_entity_poly.type
_entity_poly.pdbx_seq_one_letter_code
_entity_poly.pdbx_strand_id
1 'polypeptide(L)'
;MERITTLSEQVRAIEPPLCFQCIVKGKVLTARVTGRLDYEVVTGYRIEFSDGYVGDFYVESFGWTEAGKEQKPSAYFFAIRNDLRCFLHFEIYDAWYGFRTKVEGVQTNVFVIYEGERKQYKVYYHADYQFSLMKMPDKWYVGSERKGVKAADPETARNISLLIEAAQ
;
A
#
# COMPACT_ATOMS: atom_id res chain seq x y z
N MET A 1 1.72 -30.07 21.54
CA MET A 1 1.86 -29.37 20.25
C MET A 1 0.71 -29.83 19.38
N GLU A 2 -0.41 -29.14 19.46
CA GLU A 2 -1.54 -29.40 18.59
C GLU A 2 -1.21 -28.87 17.19
N ARG A 3 -1.40 -29.74 16.20
CA ARG A 3 -1.27 -29.39 14.79
C ARG A 3 -2.33 -28.35 14.48
N ILE A 4 -1.90 -27.17 14.06
CA ILE A 4 -2.79 -26.17 13.48
C ILE A 4 -3.40 -26.82 12.23
N THR A 5 -4.71 -27.03 12.34
CA THR A 5 -5.61 -27.50 11.30
C THR A 5 -5.39 -26.66 10.05
N THR A 6 -5.23 -27.31 8.91
CA THR A 6 -5.11 -26.69 7.59
C THR A 6 -6.37 -25.87 7.30
N LEU A 7 -6.38 -24.61 7.74
CA LEU A 7 -7.36 -23.63 7.31
C LEU A 7 -7.09 -23.40 5.82
N SER A 8 -8.10 -23.63 4.98
CA SER A 8 -8.00 -23.41 3.55
C SER A 8 -7.66 -21.94 3.30
N GLU A 9 -6.42 -21.67 2.94
CA GLU A 9 -5.95 -20.36 2.51
C GLU A 9 -6.79 -19.91 1.31
N GLN A 10 -7.69 -18.95 1.52
CA GLN A 10 -8.39 -18.29 0.43
C GLN A 10 -7.59 -17.07 0.03
N VAL A 11 -6.83 -17.21 -1.05
CA VAL A 11 -6.18 -16.07 -1.71
C VAL A 11 -7.21 -15.41 -2.62
N ARG A 12 -7.61 -14.20 -2.30
CA ARG A 12 -8.43 -13.38 -3.20
C ARG A 12 -7.51 -12.60 -4.11
N ALA A 13 -7.61 -12.86 -5.42
CA ALA A 13 -6.79 -12.15 -6.40
C ALA A 13 -7.09 -10.64 -6.39
N ILE A 14 -6.05 -9.83 -6.54
CA ILE A 14 -6.14 -8.38 -6.72
C ILE A 14 -5.81 -8.10 -8.19
N GLU A 15 -6.82 -7.65 -8.95
CA GLU A 15 -6.71 -7.37 -10.39
C GLU A 15 -7.29 -5.99 -10.72
N PRO A 16 -6.49 -5.05 -11.28
CA PRO A 16 -5.05 -5.20 -11.54
C PRO A 16 -4.23 -5.29 -10.24
N PRO A 17 -3.01 -5.86 -10.26
CA PRO A 17 -2.16 -5.96 -9.08
C PRO A 17 -1.52 -4.62 -8.70
N LEU A 18 -1.45 -4.31 -7.40
CA LEU A 18 -0.80 -3.10 -6.87
C LEU A 18 0.69 -3.13 -7.11
N CYS A 19 1.16 -2.29 -8.04
CA CYS A 19 2.57 -2.21 -8.41
C CYS A 19 3.26 -1.02 -7.74
N PHE A 20 4.43 -1.24 -7.15
CA PHE A 20 5.27 -0.17 -6.63
C PHE A 20 6.76 -0.54 -6.69
N GLN A 21 7.64 0.46 -6.67
CA GLN A 21 9.09 0.23 -6.67
C GLN A 21 9.62 0.08 -5.24
N CYS A 22 10.56 -0.83 -5.06
CA CYS A 22 11.28 -1.00 -3.80
C CYS A 22 12.77 -1.26 -4.05
N ILE A 23 13.60 -1.09 -3.02
CA ILE A 23 15.04 -1.37 -3.10
C ILE A 23 15.36 -2.61 -2.26
N VAL A 24 15.70 -3.71 -2.91
CA VAL A 24 16.10 -4.96 -2.26
C VAL A 24 17.59 -5.16 -2.47
N LYS A 25 18.38 -5.14 -1.39
CA LYS A 25 19.85 -5.29 -1.43
C LYS A 25 20.52 -4.37 -2.48
N GLY A 26 20.06 -3.13 -2.58
CA GLY A 26 20.59 -2.13 -3.53
C GLY A 26 20.06 -2.22 -4.96
N LYS A 27 19.25 -3.23 -5.31
CA LYS A 27 18.60 -3.33 -6.62
C LYS A 27 17.20 -2.72 -6.57
N VAL A 28 16.86 -1.90 -7.57
CA VAL A 28 15.48 -1.42 -7.76
C VAL A 28 14.67 -2.56 -8.37
N LEU A 29 13.62 -2.98 -7.67
CA LEU A 29 12.68 -4.00 -8.11
C LEU A 29 11.26 -3.43 -8.13
N THR A 30 10.38 -4.05 -8.91
CA THR A 30 8.94 -3.81 -8.84
C THR A 30 8.31 -4.89 -7.97
N ALA A 31 7.63 -4.49 -6.90
CA ALA A 31 6.75 -5.34 -6.11
C ALA A 31 5.33 -5.24 -6.68
N ARG A 32 4.63 -6.38 -6.74
CA ARG A 32 3.26 -6.53 -7.25
C ARG A 32 2.44 -7.22 -6.17
N VAL A 33 1.49 -6.53 -5.56
CA VAL A 33 0.54 -7.16 -4.64
C VAL A 33 -0.52 -7.86 -5.49
N THR A 34 -0.48 -9.19 -5.51
CA THR A 34 -1.28 -10.03 -6.41
C THR A 34 -2.45 -10.71 -5.71
N GLY A 35 -2.44 -10.76 -4.38
CA GLY A 35 -3.56 -11.33 -3.64
C GLY A 35 -3.67 -10.82 -2.21
N ARG A 36 -4.89 -10.82 -1.70
CA ARG A 36 -5.19 -10.66 -0.27
C ARG A 36 -5.42 -12.03 0.35
N LEU A 37 -4.83 -12.22 1.51
CA LEU A 37 -4.87 -13.45 2.30
C LEU A 37 -5.80 -13.16 3.48
N ASP A 38 -7.00 -13.71 3.43
CA ASP A 38 -7.98 -13.53 4.50
C ASP A 38 -7.92 -14.76 5.43
N TYR A 39 -7.24 -14.61 6.56
CA TYR A 39 -7.32 -15.55 7.68
C TYR A 39 -8.28 -14.98 8.73
N GLU A 40 -8.95 -15.85 9.51
CA GLU A 40 -10.02 -15.47 10.45
C GLU A 40 -9.72 -14.25 11.34
N VAL A 41 -8.45 -14.01 11.66
CA VAL A 41 -7.98 -12.91 12.53
C VAL A 41 -6.80 -12.12 11.96
N VAL A 42 -6.31 -12.47 10.77
CA VAL A 42 -5.07 -11.92 10.20
C VAL A 42 -5.31 -11.53 8.74
N THR A 43 -5.01 -10.27 8.42
CA THR A 43 -4.96 -9.81 7.02
C THR A 43 -3.54 -9.99 6.49
N GLY A 44 -3.41 -10.60 5.32
CA GLY A 44 -2.13 -10.70 4.64
C GLY A 44 -2.21 -10.33 3.17
N TYR A 45 -1.05 -10.25 2.55
CA TYR A 45 -0.88 -9.96 1.14
C TYR A 45 0.16 -10.87 0.54
N ARG A 46 -0.16 -11.45 -0.62
CA ARG A 46 0.80 -12.11 -1.50
C ARG A 46 1.43 -11.06 -2.41
N ILE A 47 2.76 -11.01 -2.41
CA ILE A 47 3.53 -10.03 -3.18
C ILE A 47 4.59 -10.74 -4.01
N GLU A 48 4.57 -10.45 -5.30
CA GLU A 48 5.55 -10.93 -6.29
C GLU A 48 6.53 -9.81 -6.64
N PHE A 49 7.81 -10.14 -6.72
CA PHE A 49 8.88 -9.22 -7.08
C PHE A 49 9.37 -9.51 -8.49
N SER A 50 9.83 -8.46 -9.19
CA SER A 50 10.28 -8.56 -10.58
C SER A 50 11.49 -9.47 -10.80
N ASP A 51 12.18 -9.91 -9.75
CA ASP A 51 13.27 -10.88 -9.81
C ASP A 51 12.81 -12.33 -9.56
N GLY A 52 11.50 -12.56 -9.45
CA GLY A 52 10.88 -13.88 -9.28
C GLY A 52 10.65 -14.30 -7.83
N TYR A 53 11.03 -13.47 -6.85
CA TYR A 53 10.66 -13.76 -5.45
C TYR A 53 9.16 -13.60 -5.24
N VAL A 54 8.55 -14.55 -4.53
CA VAL A 54 7.15 -14.50 -4.09
C VAL A 54 7.13 -14.71 -2.59
N GLY A 55 6.41 -13.84 -1.88
CA GLY A 55 6.28 -13.92 -0.43
C GLY A 55 4.87 -13.55 0.03
N ASP A 56 4.48 -14.16 1.14
CA ASP A 56 3.25 -13.84 1.84
C ASP A 56 3.59 -13.06 3.11
N PHE A 57 2.92 -11.92 3.29
CA PHE A 57 3.19 -10.97 4.35
C PHE A 57 1.91 -10.74 5.16
N TYR A 58 1.98 -10.84 6.49
CA TYR A 58 0.80 -10.83 7.37
C TYR A 58 0.88 -9.72 8.41
N VAL A 59 -0.26 -9.15 8.78
CA VAL A 59 -0.34 -8.26 9.94
C VAL A 59 -0.76 -9.06 11.19
N GLU A 60 0.16 -9.17 12.14
CA GLU A 60 -0.10 -9.74 13.46
C GLU A 60 -0.23 -8.62 14.52
N SER A 61 -0.55 -9.00 15.75
CA SER A 61 -0.74 -8.07 16.88
C SER A 61 0.43 -7.12 17.13
N PHE A 62 1.64 -7.48 16.69
CA PHE A 62 2.87 -6.70 16.91
C PHE A 62 3.46 -6.08 15.63
N GLY A 63 2.80 -6.23 14.47
CA GLY A 63 3.25 -5.67 13.21
C GLY A 63 3.25 -6.69 12.07
N TRP A 64 4.00 -6.37 11.02
CA TRP A 64 4.07 -7.22 9.83
C TRP A 64 5.06 -8.36 10.00
N THR A 65 4.69 -9.56 9.55
CA THR A 65 5.53 -10.77 9.49
C THR A 65 5.57 -11.32 8.06
N GLU A 66 6.57 -12.16 7.77
CA GLU A 66 6.71 -12.86 6.51
C GLU A 66 6.60 -14.37 6.75
N ALA A 67 5.74 -15.03 5.97
CA ALA A 67 5.41 -16.44 6.14
C ALA A 67 6.64 -17.34 6.17
N GLY A 68 6.79 -18.14 7.23
CA GLY A 68 7.89 -19.10 7.37
C GLY A 68 9.26 -18.45 7.58
N LYS A 69 9.31 -17.14 7.87
CA LYS A 69 10.53 -16.35 8.09
C LYS A 69 10.44 -15.47 9.33
N GLU A 70 9.63 -15.84 10.30
CA GLU A 70 9.32 -15.06 11.50
C GLU A 70 10.58 -14.72 12.31
N GLN A 71 11.54 -15.65 12.40
CA GLN A 71 12.80 -15.43 13.12
C GLN A 71 13.87 -14.69 12.30
N LYS A 72 13.77 -14.72 10.98
CA LYS A 72 14.75 -14.14 10.07
C LYS A 72 14.09 -13.62 8.80
N PRO A 73 13.42 -12.45 8.88
CA PRO A 73 12.75 -11.86 7.75
C PRO A 73 13.71 -11.62 6.58
N SER A 74 13.21 -11.76 5.37
CA SER A 74 14.00 -11.60 4.16
C SER A 74 14.34 -10.12 3.91
N ALA A 75 15.31 -9.88 3.01
CA ALA A 75 15.57 -8.52 2.53
C ALA A 75 14.37 -7.91 1.80
N TYR A 76 13.47 -8.75 1.25
CA TYR A 76 12.23 -8.31 0.61
C TYR A 76 11.28 -7.72 1.65
N PHE A 77 11.06 -8.42 2.78
CA PHE A 77 10.29 -7.89 3.90
C PHE A 77 10.78 -6.50 4.34
N PHE A 78 12.09 -6.36 4.60
CA PHE A 78 12.64 -5.07 5.04
C PHE A 78 12.50 -3.95 4.01
N ALA A 79 12.49 -4.29 2.71
CA ALA A 79 12.35 -3.31 1.64
C ALA A 79 10.94 -2.74 1.54
N ILE A 80 9.90 -3.46 2.01
CA ILE A 80 8.50 -3.07 1.83
C ILE A 80 7.73 -2.87 3.15
N ARG A 81 8.29 -3.25 4.31
CA ARG A 81 7.56 -3.27 5.60
C ARG A 81 6.87 -1.97 5.99
N ASN A 82 7.42 -0.83 5.56
CA ASN A 82 6.82 0.48 5.82
C ASN A 82 5.62 0.74 4.89
N ASP A 83 5.68 0.25 3.66
CA ASP A 83 4.60 0.37 2.67
C ASP A 83 3.44 -0.58 3.01
N LEU A 84 3.72 -1.74 3.61
CA LEU A 84 2.71 -2.74 3.97
C LEU A 84 1.59 -2.15 4.86
N ARG A 85 1.90 -1.21 5.75
CA ARG A 85 0.88 -0.55 6.59
C ARG A 85 -0.13 0.25 5.77
N CYS A 86 0.28 0.84 4.66
CA CYS A 86 -0.65 1.51 3.77
C CYS A 86 -1.72 0.53 3.27
N PHE A 87 -1.35 -0.75 3.07
CA PHE A 87 -2.22 -1.79 2.55
C PHE A 87 -3.37 -2.19 3.47
N LEU A 88 -3.33 -1.87 4.77
CA LEU A 88 -4.43 -2.16 5.69
C LEU A 88 -5.71 -1.39 5.37
N HIS A 89 -5.61 -0.32 4.60
CA HIS A 89 -6.74 0.52 4.21
C HIS A 89 -7.25 0.22 2.81
N PHE A 90 -6.77 -0.84 2.16
CA PHE A 90 -7.13 -1.21 0.81
C PHE A 90 -8.24 -2.26 0.84
N GLU A 91 -9.36 -1.95 0.19
CA GLU A 91 -10.28 -2.99 -0.27
C GLU A 91 -9.89 -3.42 -1.69
N ILE A 92 -10.10 -4.71 -1.98
CA ILE A 92 -9.66 -5.37 -3.23
C ILE A 92 -10.26 -4.69 -4.49
N TYR A 93 -11.37 -3.96 -4.33
CA TYR A 93 -12.13 -3.35 -5.42
C TYR A 93 -11.93 -1.84 -5.57
N ASP A 94 -11.14 -1.21 -4.68
CA ASP A 94 -10.92 0.23 -4.77
C ASP A 94 -10.00 0.55 -5.94
N ALA A 95 -10.32 1.61 -6.70
CA ALA A 95 -9.39 2.14 -7.69
C ALA A 95 -8.17 2.71 -6.96
N TRP A 96 -6.97 2.26 -7.33
CA TRP A 96 -5.74 2.64 -6.66
C TRP A 96 -4.66 3.08 -7.64
N TYR A 97 -3.75 3.91 -7.15
CA TYR A 97 -2.52 4.30 -7.84
C TYR A 97 -1.34 4.16 -6.89
N GLY A 98 -0.31 3.44 -7.31
CA GLY A 98 0.98 3.36 -6.62
C GLY A 98 2.06 3.98 -7.49
N PHE A 99 2.77 4.98 -7.00
CA PHE A 99 3.89 5.59 -7.72
C PHE A 99 4.95 6.11 -6.77
N ARG A 100 6.14 6.40 -7.32
CA ARG A 100 7.28 6.87 -6.54
C ARG A 100 7.59 8.33 -6.90
N THR A 101 7.68 9.19 -5.89
CA THR A 101 7.99 10.61 -6.07
C THR A 101 8.83 11.14 -4.92
N LYS A 102 9.34 12.37 -5.05
CA LYS A 102 9.98 13.07 -3.93
C LYS A 102 8.92 13.69 -3.03
N VAL A 103 8.91 13.31 -1.76
CA VAL A 103 8.14 13.95 -0.69
C VAL A 103 9.15 14.46 0.33
N GLU A 104 9.12 15.76 0.65
CA GLU A 104 10.09 16.40 1.56
C GLU A 104 11.57 16.11 1.17
N GLY A 105 11.85 16.00 -0.13
CA GLY A 105 13.19 15.69 -0.66
C GLY A 105 13.59 14.22 -0.66
N VAL A 106 12.77 13.33 -0.09
CA VAL A 106 13.02 11.89 0.01
C VAL A 106 12.20 11.13 -1.04
N GLN A 107 12.82 10.15 -1.72
CA GLN A 107 12.11 9.26 -2.64
C GLN A 107 11.18 8.33 -1.88
N THR A 108 9.87 8.48 -2.11
CA THR A 108 8.81 7.90 -1.31
C THR A 108 7.77 7.25 -2.21
N ASN A 109 7.31 6.06 -1.82
CA ASN A 109 6.15 5.44 -2.44
C ASN A 109 4.90 6.16 -1.93
N VAL A 110 4.07 6.61 -2.87
CA VAL A 110 2.80 7.25 -2.62
C VAL A 110 1.71 6.34 -3.14
N PHE A 111 0.74 6.09 -2.28
CA PHE A 111 -0.43 5.28 -2.57
C PHE A 111 -1.67 6.16 -2.52
N VAL A 112 -2.50 6.06 -3.55
CA VAL A 112 -3.74 6.82 -3.69
C VAL A 112 -4.87 5.82 -3.83
N ILE A 113 -5.86 5.88 -2.94
CA ILE A 113 -6.99 4.94 -2.91
C ILE A 113 -8.27 5.74 -3.06
N TYR A 114 -9.13 5.36 -4.01
CA TYR A 114 -10.43 5.97 -4.17
C TYR A 114 -11.44 5.41 -3.17
N GLU A 115 -11.99 6.27 -2.32
CA GLU A 115 -13.08 5.95 -1.39
C GLU A 115 -14.42 6.34 -2.02
N GLY A 116 -15.11 5.35 -2.62
CA GLY A 116 -16.33 5.56 -3.39
C GLY A 116 -17.48 6.22 -2.62
N GLU A 117 -17.67 5.86 -1.34
CA GLU A 117 -18.75 6.40 -0.51
C GLU A 117 -18.63 7.91 -0.30
N ARG A 118 -17.40 8.42 -0.17
CA ARG A 118 -17.12 9.85 0.07
C ARG A 118 -16.68 10.59 -1.19
N LYS A 119 -16.57 9.90 -2.34
CA LYS A 119 -16.10 10.44 -3.62
C LYS A 119 -14.78 11.21 -3.48
N GLN A 120 -13.85 10.65 -2.71
CA GLN A 120 -12.54 11.25 -2.45
C GLN A 120 -11.43 10.23 -2.63
N TYR A 121 -10.22 10.72 -2.89
CA TYR A 121 -9.00 9.91 -2.94
C TYR A 121 -8.23 10.10 -1.66
N LYS A 122 -7.94 9.02 -0.93
CA LYS A 122 -7.07 9.04 0.23
C LYS A 122 -5.62 8.82 -0.20
N VAL A 123 -4.72 9.63 0.34
CA VAL A 123 -3.30 9.61 0.02
C VAL A 123 -2.52 9.10 1.22
N TYR A 124 -1.70 8.09 0.98
CA TYR A 124 -0.86 7.43 1.96
C TYR A 124 0.60 7.44 1.52
N TYR A 125 1.49 7.73 2.47
CA TYR A 125 2.92 7.54 2.33
C TYR A 125 3.56 7.53 3.72
N HIS A 126 4.82 7.10 3.83
CA HIS A 126 5.51 6.95 5.12
C HIS A 126 4.72 6.11 6.14
N ALA A 127 4.08 5.04 5.67
CA ALA A 127 3.28 4.10 6.48
C ALA A 127 2.00 4.68 7.11
N ASP A 128 1.55 5.88 6.69
CA ASP A 128 0.39 6.54 7.30
C ASP A 128 -0.47 7.32 6.28
N TYR A 129 -1.71 7.58 6.66
CA TYR A 129 -2.59 8.51 5.97
C TYR A 129 -2.09 9.95 6.12
N GLN A 130 -2.18 10.70 5.03
CA GLN A 130 -1.65 12.06 4.97
C GLN A 130 -2.77 13.05 4.72
N PHE A 131 -3.53 12.87 3.63
CA PHE A 131 -4.63 13.75 3.27
C PHE A 131 -5.60 13.06 2.31
N SER A 132 -6.74 13.71 2.09
CA SER A 132 -7.74 13.35 1.09
C SER A 132 -7.79 14.40 -0.01
N LEU A 133 -7.98 13.96 -1.24
CA LEU A 133 -8.23 14.80 -2.41
C LEU A 133 -9.67 14.60 -2.87
N MET A 134 -10.39 15.69 -3.04
CA MET A 134 -11.75 15.67 -3.57
C MET A 134 -11.81 16.54 -4.82
N LYS A 135 -12.33 15.99 -5.92
CA LYS A 135 -12.57 16.76 -7.13
C LYS A 135 -13.85 17.58 -6.98
N MET A 136 -13.71 18.89 -7.06
CA MET A 136 -14.81 19.83 -7.29
C MET A 136 -14.86 20.23 -8.77
N PRO A 137 -15.96 20.83 -9.27
CA PRO A 137 -16.13 21.11 -10.70
C PRO A 137 -14.97 21.90 -11.34
N ASP A 138 -14.35 22.80 -10.59
CA ASP A 138 -13.31 23.73 -11.05
C ASP A 138 -11.91 23.45 -10.47
N LYS A 139 -11.79 22.63 -9.43
CA LYS A 139 -10.51 22.43 -8.72
C LYS A 139 -10.46 21.15 -7.90
N TRP A 140 -9.25 20.78 -7.52
CA TRP A 140 -9.01 19.78 -6.47
C TRP A 140 -8.97 20.44 -5.10
N TYR A 141 -9.71 19.89 -4.16
CA TYR A 141 -9.68 20.27 -2.76
C TYR A 141 -8.84 19.29 -1.97
N VAL A 142 -7.93 19.82 -1.14
CA VAL A 142 -7.12 19.04 -0.21
C VAL A 142 -7.73 19.16 1.17
N GLY A 143 -8.20 18.04 1.72
CA GLY A 143 -8.67 17.94 3.10
C GLY A 143 -7.78 17.03 3.92
N SER A 144 -7.69 17.23 5.23
CA SER A 144 -7.15 16.23 6.14
C SER A 144 -8.19 15.90 7.19
N GLU A 145 -8.50 14.60 7.36
CA GLU A 145 -9.46 14.16 8.38
C GLU A 145 -8.83 14.07 9.78
N ARG A 146 -7.50 14.10 9.87
CA ARG A 146 -6.76 13.81 11.10
C ARG A 146 -6.15 15.07 11.70
N LYS A 147 -6.61 15.44 12.91
CA LYS A 147 -6.01 16.54 13.69
C LYS A 147 -4.53 16.26 13.95
N GLY A 148 -3.66 17.21 13.63
CA GLY A 148 -2.22 17.13 13.89
C GLY A 148 -1.37 16.58 12.75
N VAL A 149 -1.97 16.17 11.63
CA VAL A 149 -1.21 15.89 10.40
C VAL A 149 -0.81 17.22 9.77
N LYS A 150 0.45 17.37 9.37
CA LYS A 150 0.94 18.54 8.62
C LYS A 150 0.06 18.77 7.41
N ALA A 151 -0.17 20.04 7.06
CA ALA A 151 -0.80 20.38 5.79
C ALA A 151 -0.06 19.66 4.65
N ALA A 152 -0.82 19.09 3.72
CA ALA A 152 -0.24 18.40 2.57
C ALA A 152 0.74 19.34 1.84
N ASP A 153 1.87 18.80 1.43
CA ASP A 153 2.78 19.52 0.53
C ASP A 153 2.03 19.88 -0.77
N PRO A 154 1.91 21.17 -1.13
CA PRO A 154 1.09 21.59 -2.27
C PRO A 154 1.56 21.01 -3.61
N GLU A 155 2.86 20.80 -3.78
CA GLU A 155 3.43 20.20 -4.99
C GLU A 155 3.03 18.73 -5.10
N THR A 156 3.16 17.97 -4.01
CA THR A 156 2.72 16.57 -3.93
C THR A 156 1.24 16.43 -4.24
N ALA A 157 0.38 17.26 -3.62
CA ALA A 157 -1.06 17.25 -3.86
C ALA A 157 -1.41 17.56 -5.33
N ARG A 158 -0.74 18.54 -5.95
CA ARG A 158 -0.91 18.88 -7.36
C ARG A 158 -0.48 17.73 -8.28
N ASN A 159 0.68 17.12 -8.03
CA ASN A 159 1.19 16.02 -8.84
C ASN A 159 0.26 14.80 -8.81
N ILE A 160 -0.27 14.47 -7.63
CA ILE A 160 -1.28 13.40 -7.50
C ILE A 160 -2.55 13.75 -8.28
N SER A 161 -3.03 15.00 -8.17
CA SER A 161 -4.23 15.44 -8.86
C SER A 161 -4.11 15.30 -10.39
N LEU A 162 -2.96 15.69 -10.95
CA LEU A 162 -2.67 15.53 -12.38
C LEU A 162 -2.58 14.05 -12.79
N LEU A 163 -2.02 13.20 -11.92
CA LEU A 163 -1.93 11.77 -12.17
C LEU A 163 -3.32 11.12 -12.20
N ILE A 164 -4.20 11.49 -11.27
CA ILE A 164 -5.58 11.01 -11.25
C ILE A 164 -6.32 11.45 -12.53
N GLU A 165 -6.16 12.71 -12.95
CA GLU A 165 -6.79 13.23 -14.18
C GLU A 165 -6.31 12.52 -15.44
N ALA A 166 -5.04 12.13 -15.51
CA ALA A 166 -4.48 11.41 -16.66
C ALA A 166 -4.94 9.94 -16.75
N ALA A 167 -5.49 9.39 -15.66
CA ALA A 167 -5.93 8.00 -15.58
C ALA A 167 -7.45 7.80 -15.74
N GLN A 168 -8.22 8.89 -15.82
CA GLN A 168 -9.67 8.91 -16.09
C GLN A 168 -9.94 9.02 -17.60
#